data_AF-A0A7X1I0E4-F1
#
_entry.id   AF-A0A7X1I0E4-F1
#
_cell.length_a   1.000
_cell.length_b   1.000
_cell.length_c   1.000
_cell.angle_alpha   90.00
_cell.angle_beta   90.00
_cell.angle_gamma   90.00
#
_symmetry.space_group_name_H-M   'P 1'
#
loop_
_entity.id
_entity.type
_entity.pdbx_description
1 polymer ?
#
loop_
_entity_poly.entity_id
_entity_poly.type
_entity_poly.pdbx_seq_one_letter_code
_entity_poly.pdbx_strand_id
1 'polypeptide(L)'
;MTIAHQALLFPTDGLQPLPQPDDVDQDLLLLGSVRAVSLVHVDEPDYDKASEEWSARNDHSASSVLGHFGGRPAWIQGDETPSCLSCATPMSLVVQLEEGPDHSTAMNFGGCGGAYAFACELCGRAKFLWQC
;
A
#
# COMPACT_ATOMS: atom_id res chain seq x y z
N MET A 1 -16.94 -15.06 17.37
CA MET A 1 -16.58 -15.72 16.11
C MET A 1 -15.58 -14.79 15.43
N THR A 2 -14.29 -15.09 15.47
CA THR A 2 -13.25 -14.18 14.99
C THR A 2 -13.01 -14.48 13.52
N ILE A 3 -13.26 -13.51 12.63
CA ILE A 3 -12.96 -13.66 11.21
C ILE A 3 -11.43 -13.62 11.08
N ALA A 4 -10.83 -14.71 10.59
CA ALA A 4 -9.42 -14.75 10.27
C ALA A 4 -9.25 -14.30 8.81
N HIS A 5 -8.68 -13.13 8.60
CA HIS A 5 -8.27 -12.68 7.28
C HIS A 5 -6.98 -13.42 6.89
N GLN A 6 -7.01 -14.15 5.77
CA GLN A 6 -5.83 -14.82 5.21
C GLN A 6 -5.38 -14.07 3.97
N ALA A 7 -4.11 -13.70 3.92
CA ALA A 7 -3.46 -13.23 2.70
C ALA A 7 -2.67 -14.41 2.11
N LEU A 8 -2.92 -14.73 0.84
CA LEU A 8 -2.24 -15.81 0.13
C LEU A 8 -1.30 -15.19 -0.91
N LEU A 9 -0.03 -15.56 -0.88
CA LEU A 9 0.96 -15.16 -1.86
C LEU A 9 1.20 -16.32 -2.81
N PHE A 10 0.94 -16.11 -4.10
CA PHE A 10 1.17 -17.11 -5.15
C PHE A 10 2.33 -16.67 -6.05
N PRO A 11 3.25 -17.57 -6.44
CA PRO A 11 4.20 -17.29 -7.50
C PRO A 11 3.47 -16.96 -8.80
N THR A 12 4.00 -16.01 -9.58
CA THR A 12 3.45 -15.66 -10.88
C THR A 12 3.88 -16.61 -12.00
N ASP A 13 4.94 -17.39 -11.78
CA ASP A 13 5.44 -18.38 -12.73
C ASP A 13 4.39 -19.47 -13.01
N GLY A 14 4.07 -19.66 -14.29
CA GLY A 14 3.11 -20.68 -14.73
C GLY A 14 1.64 -20.29 -14.60
N LEU A 15 1.32 -19.08 -14.11
CA LEU A 15 -0.04 -18.55 -14.20
C LEU A 15 -0.39 -18.30 -15.67
N GLN A 16 -1.51 -18.86 -16.10
CA GLN A 16 -2.10 -18.59 -17.41
C GLN A 16 -3.36 -17.76 -17.20
N PRO A 17 -3.57 -16.67 -17.96
CA PRO A 17 -4.84 -15.95 -17.95
C PRO A 17 -5.98 -16.92 -18.21
N LEU A 18 -7.03 -16.87 -17.38
CA LEU A 18 -8.23 -17.65 -17.63
C LEU A 18 -8.90 -17.08 -18.90
N PRO A 19 -9.22 -17.91 -19.91
CA PRO A 19 -9.95 -17.43 -21.07
C PRO A 19 -11.29 -16.84 -20.63
N GLN A 20 -11.63 -15.68 -21.19
CA GLN A 20 -12.88 -14.99 -20.92
C GLN A 20 -14.05 -15.87 -21.42
N PRO A 21 -15.09 -16.13 -20.61
CA PRO A 21 -16.24 -16.89 -21.08
C PRO A 21 -17.09 -16.04 -22.04
N ASP A 22 -17.58 -16.65 -23.11
CA ASP A 22 -18.28 -15.96 -24.21
C ASP A 22 -19.78 -15.73 -23.95
N ASP A 23 -20.37 -16.41 -22.96
CA ASP A 23 -21.81 -16.50 -22.69
C ASP A 23 -22.28 -15.70 -21.46
N VAL A 24 -21.42 -14.83 -20.95
CA VAL A 24 -21.68 -13.97 -19.78
C VAL A 24 -21.66 -12.51 -20.18
N ASP A 25 -22.53 -11.73 -19.53
CA ASP A 25 -22.56 -10.28 -19.69
C ASP A 25 -21.17 -9.70 -19.39
N GLN A 26 -20.64 -8.87 -20.31
CA GLN A 26 -19.31 -8.28 -20.16
C GLN A 26 -19.20 -7.43 -18.90
N ASP A 27 -20.30 -6.82 -18.46
CA ASP A 27 -20.34 -6.04 -17.22
C ASP A 27 -20.15 -6.91 -15.96
N LEU A 28 -20.38 -8.23 -16.05
CA LEU A 28 -20.07 -9.20 -14.99
C LEU A 28 -18.61 -9.69 -15.03
N LEU A 29 -17.91 -9.47 -16.14
CA LEU A 29 -16.54 -9.93 -16.38
C LEU A 29 -15.49 -8.85 -16.15
N LEU A 30 -15.91 -7.58 -16.17
CA LEU A 30 -15.07 -6.46 -15.85
C LEU A 30 -15.13 -6.18 -14.36
N LEU A 31 -13.96 -6.05 -13.74
CA LEU A 31 -13.90 -5.34 -12.48
C LEU A 31 -14.36 -3.89 -12.75
N GLY A 32 -15.00 -3.25 -11.77
CA GLY A 32 -15.34 -1.83 -11.87
C GLY A 32 -14.11 -0.93 -12.00
N SER A 33 -14.17 0.31 -11.52
CA SER A 33 -12.95 1.13 -11.47
C SER A 33 -11.88 0.40 -10.63
N VAL A 34 -10.76 0.06 -11.27
CA VAL A 34 -9.65 -0.67 -10.64
C VAL A 34 -8.34 0.07 -10.86
N ARG A 35 -7.46 -0.05 -9.87
CA ARG A 35 -6.06 0.33 -9.98
C ARG A 35 -5.18 -0.90 -9.81
N ALA A 36 -4.21 -1.03 -10.70
CA ALA A 36 -3.09 -1.94 -10.54
C ALA A 36 -1.89 -1.15 -10.00
N VAL A 37 -1.02 -1.85 -9.28
CA VAL A 37 0.23 -1.28 -8.77
C VAL A 37 1.41 -2.11 -9.25
N SER A 38 2.50 -1.44 -9.55
CA SER A 38 3.80 -2.06 -9.80
C SER A 38 4.80 -1.56 -8.77
N LEU A 39 5.56 -2.48 -8.17
CA LEU A 39 6.69 -2.09 -7.34
C LEU A 39 7.83 -1.60 -8.23
N VAL A 40 8.35 -0.42 -7.92
CA VAL A 40 9.51 0.18 -8.57
C VAL A 40 10.57 0.52 -7.54
N HIS A 41 11.83 0.61 -7.96
CA HIS A 41 12.92 1.07 -7.12
C HIS A 41 13.34 2.49 -7.53
N VAL A 42 13.59 3.34 -6.53
CA VAL A 42 14.06 4.72 -6.69
C VAL A 42 15.20 4.91 -5.69
N ASP A 43 16.35 5.37 -6.15
CA ASP A 43 17.58 5.53 -5.34
C ASP A 43 17.55 6.81 -4.48
N GLU A 44 16.39 7.15 -3.90
CA GLU A 44 16.19 8.30 -3.00
C GLU A 44 15.53 7.81 -1.70
N PRO A 45 16.19 7.96 -0.54
CA PRO A 45 15.68 7.44 0.73
C PRO A 45 14.54 8.27 1.36
N ASP A 46 14.38 9.53 0.96
CA ASP A 46 13.28 10.38 1.42
C ASP A 46 12.05 10.17 0.53
N TYR A 47 10.93 9.75 1.12
CA TYR A 47 9.76 9.34 0.35
C TYR A 47 9.19 10.45 -0.53
N ASP A 48 9.09 11.68 -0.02
CA ASP A 48 8.51 12.80 -0.75
C ASP A 48 9.37 13.10 -1.99
N LYS A 49 10.70 13.15 -1.81
CA LYS A 49 11.64 13.33 -2.94
C LYS A 49 11.65 12.15 -3.91
N ALA A 50 11.52 10.92 -3.41
CA ALA A 50 11.47 9.72 -4.26
C ALA A 50 10.22 9.73 -5.15
N SER A 51 9.10 10.19 -4.61
CA SER A 51 7.85 10.36 -5.37
C SER A 51 7.97 11.46 -6.44
N GLU A 52 8.61 12.59 -6.11
CA GLU A 52 8.91 13.66 -7.07
C GLU A 52 9.87 13.18 -8.18
N GLU A 53 10.91 12.43 -7.83
CA GLU A 53 11.85 11.85 -8.79
C GLU A 53 11.16 10.86 -9.74
N TRP A 54 10.31 9.98 -9.20
CA TRP A 54 9.51 9.08 -10.01
C TRP A 54 8.56 9.85 -10.93
N SER A 55 7.88 10.87 -10.42
CA SER A 55 6.98 11.74 -11.18
C SER A 55 7.70 12.37 -12.38
N ALA A 56 8.87 12.97 -12.15
CA ALA A 56 9.68 13.63 -13.17
C ALA A 56 10.13 12.67 -14.30
N ARG A 57 10.34 11.39 -13.97
CA ARG A 57 10.77 10.36 -14.93
C ARG A 57 9.63 9.75 -15.75
N ASN A 58 8.40 9.78 -15.25
CA ASN A 58 7.30 9.00 -15.82
C ASN A 58 6.17 9.85 -16.42
N ASP A 59 6.30 11.19 -16.47
CA ASP A 59 5.24 12.11 -16.93
C ASP A 59 3.88 11.85 -16.24
N HIS A 60 3.95 11.50 -14.97
CA HIS A 60 2.81 11.24 -14.10
C HIS A 60 2.90 12.09 -12.84
N SER A 61 1.76 12.46 -12.25
CA SER A 61 1.72 13.16 -10.96
C SER A 61 2.33 12.31 -9.85
N ALA A 62 3.05 12.93 -8.91
CA ALA A 62 3.51 12.31 -7.67
C ALA A 62 2.37 11.63 -6.88
N SER A 63 1.13 12.14 -6.97
CA SER A 63 -0.05 11.51 -6.38
C SER A 63 -0.43 10.15 -7.01
N SER A 64 0.26 9.73 -8.08
CA SER A 64 0.13 8.38 -8.66
C SER A 64 0.96 7.34 -7.92
N VAL A 65 1.93 7.78 -7.10
CA VAL A 65 2.67 6.91 -6.19
C VAL A 65 1.76 6.59 -5.00
N LEU A 66 1.57 5.30 -4.72
CA LEU A 66 0.60 4.83 -3.74
C LEU A 66 1.24 4.41 -2.40
N GLY A 67 2.49 4.80 -2.15
CA GLY A 67 3.21 4.45 -0.94
C GLY A 67 4.63 3.93 -1.17
N HIS A 68 5.25 3.44 -0.10
CA HIS A 68 6.59 2.86 -0.11
C HIS A 68 6.74 1.75 0.94
N PHE A 69 7.78 0.93 0.78
CA PHE A 69 8.10 -0.18 1.70
C PHE A 69 9.32 0.16 2.54
N GLY A 70 9.24 -0.15 3.85
CA GLY A 70 10.35 0.07 4.77
C GLY A 70 10.66 1.55 5.01
N GLY A 71 11.90 1.87 5.34
CA GLY A 71 12.35 3.25 5.48
C GLY A 71 11.74 3.99 6.67
N ARG A 72 11.57 5.31 6.51
CA ARG A 72 10.96 6.19 7.51
C ARG A 72 9.55 6.60 7.04
N PRO A 73 8.56 6.66 7.95
CA PRO A 73 7.25 7.20 7.61
C PRO A 73 7.36 8.68 7.23
N ALA A 74 6.65 9.09 6.17
CA ALA A 74 6.37 10.48 5.88
C ALA A 74 5.08 10.88 6.60
N TRP A 75 5.21 11.32 7.85
CA TRP A 75 4.09 11.62 8.74
C TRP A 75 3.29 12.85 8.29
N ILE A 76 1.96 12.81 8.45
CA ILE A 76 1.05 13.92 8.12
C ILE A 76 0.81 14.82 9.34
N GLN A 77 0.47 14.24 10.49
CA GLN A 77 0.08 15.00 11.69
C GLN A 77 1.17 15.02 12.77
N GLY A 78 1.98 13.97 12.85
CA GLY A 78 3.04 13.83 13.85
C GLY A 78 3.56 12.41 13.92
N ASP A 79 4.67 12.23 14.64
CA ASP A 79 5.27 10.91 14.83
C ASP A 79 4.40 10.05 15.77
N GLU A 80 3.88 8.95 15.23
CA GLU A 80 3.10 7.96 15.97
C GLU A 80 3.73 6.57 15.89
N THR A 81 5.06 6.50 15.77
CA THR A 81 5.80 5.24 15.71
C THR A 81 5.43 4.36 16.90
N PRO A 82 4.80 3.19 16.68
CA PRO A 82 4.28 2.42 17.79
C PRO A 82 5.37 1.59 18.43
N SER A 83 5.29 1.41 19.76
CA SER A 83 6.08 0.40 20.47
C SER A 83 5.38 -0.96 20.45
N CYS A 84 6.17 -2.03 20.34
CA CYS A 84 5.69 -3.40 20.42
C CYS A 84 5.17 -3.71 21.83
N LEU A 85 3.95 -4.23 21.95
CA LEU A 85 3.34 -4.58 23.24
C LEU A 85 4.02 -5.77 23.95
N SER A 86 4.93 -6.49 23.29
CA SER A 86 5.69 -7.61 23.88
C SER A 86 7.04 -7.20 24.46
N CYS A 87 7.83 -6.44 23.70
CA CYS A 87 9.21 -6.10 24.06
C CYS A 87 9.44 -4.60 24.31
N ALA A 88 8.40 -3.78 24.16
CA ALA A 88 8.43 -2.32 24.31
C ALA A 88 9.36 -1.56 23.35
N THR A 89 9.97 -2.22 22.37
CA THR A 89 10.82 -1.55 21.36
C THR A 89 9.96 -0.86 20.30
N PRO A 90 10.41 0.28 19.74
CA PRO A 90 9.81 0.85 18.54
C PRO A 90 9.72 -0.18 17.42
N MET A 91 8.60 -0.19 16.69
CA MET A 91 8.37 -1.10 15.57
C MET A 91 8.88 -0.45 14.27
N SER A 92 9.41 -1.27 13.36
CA SER A 92 9.86 -0.79 12.04
C SER A 92 8.69 -0.62 11.10
N LEU A 93 8.72 0.42 10.27
CA LEU A 93 7.76 0.59 9.18
C LEU A 93 7.94 -0.58 8.20
N VAL A 94 6.82 -1.21 7.82
CA VAL A 94 6.75 -2.24 6.80
C VAL A 94 6.29 -1.63 5.49
N VAL A 95 5.22 -0.85 5.54
CA VAL A 95 4.66 -0.16 4.37
C VAL A 95 3.94 1.12 4.82
N GLN A 96 4.12 2.17 4.04
CA GLN A 96 3.23 3.33 4.00
C GLN A 96 2.37 3.23 2.74
N LEU A 97 1.10 3.58 2.83
CA LEU A 97 0.12 3.58 1.75
C LEU A 97 -0.55 4.94 1.65
N GLU A 98 -0.67 5.48 0.44
CA GLU A 98 -1.45 6.69 0.18
C GLU A 98 -2.91 6.34 -0.10
N GLU A 99 -3.84 7.22 0.27
CA GLU A 99 -5.28 7.05 -0.01
C GLU A 99 -5.56 6.77 -1.50
N GLY A 100 -4.75 7.36 -2.37
CA GLY A 100 -4.85 7.27 -3.82
C GLY A 100 -5.61 8.46 -4.43
N PRO A 101 -5.34 8.80 -5.70
CA PRO A 101 -5.76 10.08 -6.27
C PRO A 101 -7.20 10.10 -6.83
N ASP A 102 -7.92 8.97 -6.82
CA ASP A 102 -9.26 8.85 -7.38
C ASP A 102 -10.23 8.27 -6.34
N HIS A 103 -11.23 9.07 -5.96
CA HIS A 103 -12.22 8.73 -4.93
C HIS A 103 -13.00 7.43 -5.24
N SER A 104 -13.11 7.03 -6.51
CA SER A 104 -13.83 5.82 -6.92
C SER A 104 -13.04 4.54 -6.62
N THR A 105 -11.72 4.67 -6.41
CA THR A 105 -10.78 3.57 -6.19
C THR A 105 -9.94 3.72 -4.92
N ALA A 106 -10.07 4.85 -4.22
CA ALA A 106 -9.27 5.20 -3.07
C ALA A 106 -9.54 4.28 -1.87
N MET A 107 -8.50 4.02 -1.07
CA MET A 107 -8.60 3.23 0.18
C MET A 107 -9.33 3.96 1.30
N ASN A 108 -9.61 5.26 1.13
CA ASN A 108 -10.25 6.18 2.08
C ASN A 108 -9.55 6.21 3.44
N PHE A 109 -8.59 7.12 3.57
CA PHE A 109 -7.91 7.46 4.81
C PHE A 109 -8.31 8.88 5.24
N GLY A 110 -9.60 9.23 5.14
CA GLY A 110 -10.12 10.50 5.66
C GLY A 110 -9.90 11.73 4.77
N GLY A 111 -9.46 11.57 3.53
CA GLY A 111 -9.27 12.64 2.56
C GLY A 111 -7.86 13.20 2.61
N CYS A 112 -7.06 12.86 1.60
CA CYS A 112 -5.61 13.14 1.57
C CYS A 112 -4.83 12.51 2.72
N GLY A 113 -5.33 11.42 3.30
CA GLY A 113 -4.63 10.71 4.35
C GLY A 113 -3.66 9.63 3.85
N GLY A 114 -2.89 9.12 4.82
CA GLY A 114 -1.91 8.06 4.63
C GLY A 114 -2.04 7.01 5.72
N ALA A 115 -1.79 5.75 5.37
CA ALA A 115 -1.81 4.64 6.29
C ALA A 115 -0.42 4.00 6.42
N TYR A 116 -0.16 3.41 7.59
CA TYR A 116 1.16 2.94 7.97
C TYR A 116 1.02 1.59 8.69
N ALA A 117 1.72 0.58 8.19
CA ALA A 117 1.84 -0.70 8.85
C ALA A 117 3.24 -0.85 9.44
N PHE A 118 3.32 -1.20 10.72
CA PHE A 118 4.55 -1.43 11.45
C PHE A 118 4.62 -2.88 11.92
N ALA A 119 5.82 -3.45 11.97
CA ALA A 119 6.05 -4.77 12.52
C ALA A 119 7.21 -4.81 13.52
N CYS A 120 7.05 -5.66 14.53
CA CYS A 120 8.13 -6.16 15.36
C CYS A 120 8.39 -7.59 14.91
N GLU A 121 9.36 -7.77 14.03
CA GLU A 121 9.67 -9.08 13.45
C GLU A 121 10.04 -10.11 14.53
N LEU A 122 10.84 -9.69 15.52
CA LEU A 122 11.27 -10.54 16.64
C LEU A 122 10.09 -11.12 17.44
N CYS A 123 8.99 -10.36 17.58
CA CYS A 123 7.82 -10.79 18.34
C CYS A 123 6.66 -11.28 17.46
N GLY A 124 6.78 -11.21 16.13
CA GLY A 124 5.70 -11.55 15.19
C GLY A 124 4.44 -10.70 15.41
N ARG A 125 4.58 -9.43 15.77
CA ARG A 125 3.45 -8.51 16.01
C ARG A 125 3.44 -7.39 14.99
N ALA A 126 2.25 -6.97 14.57
CA ALA A 126 2.06 -5.84 13.68
C ALA A 126 1.05 -4.84 14.26
N LYS A 127 1.15 -3.59 13.84
CA LYS A 127 0.20 -2.51 14.11
C LYS A 127 -0.06 -1.75 12.83
N PHE A 128 -1.29 -1.30 12.65
CA PHE A 128 -1.72 -0.49 11.52
C PHE A 128 -2.41 0.76 12.06
N LEU A 129 -2.09 1.91 11.50
CA LEU A 129 -2.66 3.21 11.85
C LEU A 129 -2.73 4.10 10.60
N TRP A 130 -3.47 5.19 10.67
CA TRP A 130 -3.62 6.15 9.57
C TRP A 130 -3.74 7.57 10.12
N GLN A 131 -3.40 8.57 9.30
CA GLN A 131 -3.48 10.00 9.61
C GLN A 131 -4.15 10.76 8.46
N CYS A 132 -4.86 11.86 8.78
CA CYS A 132 -5.50 12.77 7.83
C CYS A 132 -5.57 14.21 8.34
#